data_AF-A0A6J4ZIZ4-F1
#
_entry.id   AF-A0A6J4ZIZ4-F1
#
_cell.length_a   1.000
_cell.length_b   1.000
_cell.length_c   1.000
_cell.angle_alpha   90.00
_cell.angle_beta   90.00
_cell.angle_gamma   90.00
#
_symmetry.space_group_name_H-M   'P 1'
#
loop_
_entity.id
_entity.type
_entity.pdbx_description
1 polymer ?
#
loop_
_entity_poly.entity_id
_entity_poly.type
_entity_poly.pdbx_seq_one_letter_code
_entity_poly.pdbx_strand_id
1 'polypeptide(L)'
;MSRTPPAPPSPPAPQSPLASPPRRALTLALAALTCAPLRLASAAGAAAPNERDAIIRQVFRADPASLRYHADHARLMRGLGVIWIPVESGAPGVEFERPLSGKDTIAAAMALLGTSDRSLATRRLAEVCRLVPAYVRDIGRLAPSRYTLPPQRREAFDFPDSGVDAQGRFELRREHLTLLRAANWREAGLGELNAVLREGDAFWPMPFIDGKRPYGDSSYYQIDMARLLGKPYPVGADGRAITDPATDARLEKLHWQTAAALQVLLAHARA
;
A
#
# COMPACT_ATOMS: atom_id res chain seq x y z
N MET A 1 10.76 -60.40 -41.78
CA MET A 1 10.04 -60.09 -40.52
C MET A 1 10.26 -58.61 -40.23
N SER A 2 9.22 -57.81 -40.41
CA SER A 2 9.25 -56.34 -40.46
C SER A 2 9.36 -55.72 -39.07
N ARG A 3 10.22 -54.71 -38.91
CA ARG A 3 10.35 -53.90 -37.68
C ARG A 3 9.38 -52.72 -37.73
N THR A 4 8.45 -52.68 -36.78
CA THR A 4 7.53 -51.55 -36.55
C THR A 4 8.25 -50.46 -35.74
N PRO A 5 8.10 -49.16 -36.08
CA PRO A 5 8.69 -48.08 -35.29
C PRO A 5 7.89 -47.82 -34.00
N PRO A 6 8.54 -47.31 -32.93
CA PRO A 6 7.87 -47.02 -31.66
C PRO A 6 6.97 -45.77 -31.77
N ALA A 7 5.86 -45.78 -31.03
CA ALA A 7 4.89 -44.69 -30.97
C ALA A 7 5.46 -43.43 -30.28
N PRO A 8 5.00 -42.22 -30.65
CA PRO A 8 5.43 -40.98 -30.02
C PRO A 8 4.90 -40.86 -28.57
N PRO A 9 5.60 -40.13 -27.68
CA PRO A 9 5.18 -39.96 -26.29
C PRO A 9 3.94 -39.06 -26.18
N SER A 10 3.05 -39.42 -25.26
CA SER A 10 1.84 -38.66 -24.93
C SER A 10 2.15 -37.27 -24.37
N PRO A 11 1.29 -36.26 -24.60
CA PRO A 11 1.45 -34.93 -24.04
C PRO A 11 1.32 -34.93 -22.51
N PRO A 12 2.00 -34.00 -21.80
CA PRO A 12 1.92 -33.93 -20.34
C PRO A 12 0.52 -33.55 -19.88
N ALA A 13 0.09 -34.16 -18.77
CA ALA A 13 -1.19 -33.89 -18.13
C ALA A 13 -1.30 -32.41 -17.68
N PRO A 14 -2.51 -31.83 -17.66
CA PRO A 14 -2.72 -30.46 -17.21
C PRO A 14 -2.27 -30.32 -15.75
N GLN A 15 -1.43 -29.32 -15.50
CA GLN A 15 -0.95 -28.99 -14.16
C GLN A 15 -2.12 -28.57 -13.29
N SER A 16 -2.24 -29.20 -12.11
CA SER A 16 -3.21 -28.81 -11.09
C SER A 16 -2.95 -27.36 -10.64
N PRO A 17 -4.00 -26.58 -10.32
CA PRO A 17 -3.84 -25.20 -9.89
C PRO A 17 -2.96 -25.13 -8.63
N LEU A 18 -1.95 -24.26 -8.69
CA LEU A 18 -1.03 -23.99 -7.60
C LEU A 18 -1.81 -23.64 -6.32
N ALA A 19 -1.55 -24.40 -5.27
CA ALA A 19 -2.13 -24.20 -3.96
C ALA A 19 -1.82 -22.79 -3.46
N SER A 20 -2.86 -22.03 -3.14
CA SER A 20 -2.75 -20.70 -2.56
C SER A 20 -2.19 -20.80 -1.13
N PRO A 21 -1.25 -19.91 -0.72
CA PRO A 21 -0.70 -19.94 0.63
C PRO A 21 -1.77 -19.62 1.70
N PRO A 22 -1.55 -20.05 2.96
CA PRO A 22 -2.59 -20.17 3.97
C PRO A 22 -3.17 -18.82 4.43
N ARG A 23 -4.47 -18.65 4.15
CA ARG A 23 -5.38 -17.51 4.45
C ARG A 23 -5.63 -17.20 5.95
N ARG A 24 -4.66 -17.36 6.85
CA ARG A 24 -4.92 -17.27 8.30
C ARG A 24 -4.39 -16.04 9.04
N ALA A 25 -3.72 -15.11 8.37
CA ALA A 25 -3.35 -13.81 8.95
C ALA A 25 -4.04 -12.60 8.28
N LEU A 26 -4.83 -12.83 7.22
CA LEU A 26 -5.34 -11.77 6.34
C LEU A 26 -6.87 -11.53 6.45
N THR A 27 -7.51 -12.04 7.50
CA THR A 27 -8.98 -12.00 7.67
C THR A 27 -9.47 -10.87 8.60
N LEU A 28 -8.59 -10.02 9.11
CA LEU A 28 -8.95 -8.92 10.02
C LEU A 28 -8.65 -7.51 9.50
N ALA A 29 -8.13 -7.37 8.28
CA ALA A 29 -7.94 -6.06 7.63
C ALA A 29 -9.18 -5.64 6.79
N LEU A 30 -10.30 -5.49 7.51
CA LEU A 30 -11.46 -4.67 7.19
C LEU A 30 -12.42 -5.05 6.03
N ALA A 31 -13.32 -5.99 6.34
CA ALA A 31 -14.76 -5.76 6.16
C ALA A 31 -15.31 -4.64 7.10
N ALA A 32 -14.45 -4.01 7.89
CA ALA A 32 -14.78 -3.02 8.92
C ALA A 32 -14.75 -1.55 8.43
N LEU A 33 -14.60 -1.30 7.13
CA LEU A 33 -14.88 0.04 6.56
C LEU A 33 -16.18 0.10 5.74
N THR A 34 -16.91 -1.02 5.59
CA THR A 34 -18.26 -1.01 5.00
C THR A 34 -19.29 -1.90 5.72
N CYS A 35 -18.91 -2.79 6.64
CA CYS A 35 -19.82 -3.55 7.50
C CYS A 35 -19.18 -3.87 8.87
N ALA A 36 -19.03 -2.85 9.73
CA ALA A 36 -18.90 -3.13 11.16
C ALA A 36 -20.31 -3.43 11.71
N PRO A 37 -20.56 -4.53 12.45
CA PRO A 37 -21.75 -4.59 13.27
C PRO A 37 -21.69 -3.42 14.23
N LEU A 38 -22.78 -2.64 14.29
CA LEU A 38 -23.05 -1.70 15.37
C LEU A 38 -22.86 -2.43 16.70
N ARG A 39 -21.66 -2.39 17.29
CA ARG A 39 -21.55 -2.53 18.72
C ARG A 39 -22.18 -1.27 19.28
N LEU A 40 -23.47 -1.37 19.62
CA LEU A 40 -24.12 -0.55 20.62
C LEU A 40 -23.36 -0.76 21.93
N ALA A 41 -22.19 -0.13 22.05
CA ALA A 41 -21.63 0.18 23.34
C ALA A 41 -22.61 1.19 23.94
N SER A 42 -23.30 0.74 24.98
CA SER A 42 -24.11 1.56 25.87
C SER A 42 -23.37 2.86 26.17
N ALA A 43 -24.12 3.95 26.18
CA ALA A 43 -23.68 5.27 26.61
C ALA A 43 -23.28 5.24 28.11
N ALA A 44 -22.13 4.66 28.41
CA ALA A 44 -21.51 4.62 29.71
C ALA A 44 -20.05 5.05 29.55
N GLY A 45 -19.85 6.37 29.57
CA GLY A 45 -18.54 7.02 29.65
C GLY A 45 -17.77 7.06 28.35
N ALA A 46 -17.98 8.11 27.54
CA ALA A 46 -16.95 8.53 26.61
C ALA A 46 -15.72 8.88 27.45
N ALA A 47 -14.74 7.98 27.52
CA ALA A 47 -13.46 8.25 28.14
C ALA A 47 -12.92 9.56 27.56
N ALA A 48 -12.47 10.47 28.41
CA ALA A 48 -11.89 11.72 27.96
C ALA A 48 -10.82 11.43 26.89
N PRO A 49 -10.75 12.21 25.79
CA PRO A 49 -9.78 11.95 24.73
C PRO A 49 -8.39 11.85 25.34
N ASN A 50 -7.70 10.72 25.13
CA ASN A 50 -6.30 10.64 25.53
C ASN A 50 -5.51 11.68 24.70
N GLU A 51 -4.38 12.15 25.23
CA GLU A 51 -3.61 13.23 24.60
C GLU A 51 -3.24 12.92 23.13
N ARG A 52 -2.97 11.65 22.85
CA ARG A 52 -2.68 11.15 21.50
C ARG A 52 -3.83 11.43 20.55
N ASP A 53 -5.04 11.02 20.91
CA ASP A 53 -6.23 11.21 20.09
C ASP A 53 -6.54 12.69 19.87
N ALA A 54 -6.33 13.54 20.88
CA ALA A 54 -6.49 14.98 20.74
C ALA A 54 -5.52 15.57 19.70
N ILE A 55 -4.24 15.17 19.74
CA ILE A 55 -3.23 15.60 18.77
C ILE A 55 -3.58 15.11 17.36
N ILE A 56 -3.94 13.84 17.20
CA ILE A 56 -4.30 13.29 15.88
C ILE A 56 -5.50 14.04 15.32
N ARG A 57 -6.56 14.26 16.10
CA ARG A 57 -7.74 15.01 15.69
C ARG A 57 -7.39 16.44 15.29
N GLN A 58 -6.47 17.09 16.00
CA GLN A 58 -6.02 18.44 15.66
C GLN A 58 -5.33 18.46 14.29
N VAL A 59 -4.44 17.51 14.01
CA VAL A 59 -3.73 17.41 12.71
C VAL A 59 -4.70 17.12 11.56
N PHE A 60 -5.69 16.24 11.77
CA PHE A 60 -6.68 15.90 10.75
C PHE A 60 -7.74 16.99 10.50
N ARG A 61 -7.89 17.94 11.42
CA ARG A 61 -8.72 19.14 11.20
C ARG A 61 -7.99 20.26 10.44
N ALA A 62 -6.65 20.24 10.44
CA ALA A 62 -5.87 21.25 9.73
C ALA A 62 -6.04 21.11 8.21
N ASP A 63 -5.86 22.20 7.47
CA ASP A 63 -5.77 22.15 6.01
C ASP A 63 -4.51 21.35 5.62
N PRO A 64 -4.60 20.25 4.85
CA PRO A 64 -3.41 19.52 4.40
C PRO A 64 -2.41 20.40 3.65
N ALA A 65 -2.83 21.47 2.96
CA ALA A 65 -1.92 22.41 2.29
C ALA A 65 -1.04 23.21 3.27
N SER A 66 -1.43 23.29 4.55
CA SER A 66 -0.64 23.95 5.59
C SER A 66 0.52 23.08 6.12
N LEU A 67 0.49 21.77 5.86
CA LEU A 67 1.50 20.84 6.35
C LEU A 67 2.78 20.95 5.51
N ARG A 68 3.85 21.45 6.13
CA ARG A 68 5.16 21.55 5.49
C ARG A 68 5.98 20.30 5.72
N TYR A 69 6.50 19.71 4.64
CA TYR A 69 7.44 18.59 4.74
C TYR A 69 8.82 19.07 5.24
N HIS A 70 9.45 18.30 6.14
CA HIS A 70 10.77 18.63 6.70
C HIS A 70 11.49 17.38 7.21
N ALA A 71 12.68 17.56 7.81
CA ALA A 71 13.59 16.47 8.17
C ALA A 71 12.97 15.38 9.07
N ASP A 72 12.20 15.75 10.10
CA ASP A 72 11.49 14.80 10.97
C ASP A 72 10.53 13.92 10.17
N HIS A 73 9.74 14.51 9.26
CA HIS A 73 8.86 13.77 8.38
C HIS A 73 9.65 12.78 7.53
N ALA A 74 10.80 13.18 7.01
CA ALA A 74 11.67 12.29 6.25
C ALA A 74 12.19 11.10 7.08
N ARG A 75 12.55 11.32 8.36
CA ARG A 75 12.98 10.23 9.25
C ARG A 75 11.86 9.22 9.49
N LEU A 76 10.65 9.70 9.76
CA LEU A 76 9.48 8.85 9.99
C LEU A 76 9.02 8.14 8.71
N MET A 77 9.00 8.83 7.55
CA MET A 77 8.60 8.28 6.26
C MET A 77 9.44 7.04 5.90
N ARG A 78 10.75 7.09 6.11
CA ARG A 78 11.67 5.96 5.88
C ARG A 78 11.42 4.77 6.80
N GLY A 79 10.82 5.03 7.96
CA GLY A 79 10.44 4.01 8.93
C GLY A 79 9.13 3.30 8.59
N LEU A 80 8.31 3.81 7.68
CA LEU A 80 7.00 3.24 7.37
C LEU A 80 7.08 1.85 6.72
N GLY A 81 6.11 1.00 7.06
CA GLY A 81 5.88 -0.29 6.41
C GLY A 81 4.77 -0.20 5.37
N VAL A 82 4.94 -0.91 4.26
CA VAL A 82 3.92 -1.07 3.24
C VAL A 82 3.32 -2.47 3.32
N ILE A 83 2.00 -2.55 3.16
CA ILE A 83 1.22 -3.78 3.11
C ILE A 83 0.39 -3.83 1.83
N TRP A 84 -0.07 -5.02 1.47
CA TRP A 84 -1.13 -5.18 0.47
C TRP A 84 -2.49 -5.14 1.15
N ILE A 85 -3.37 -4.26 0.70
CA ILE A 85 -4.76 -4.21 1.18
C ILE A 85 -5.63 -5.01 0.20
N PRO A 86 -6.19 -6.16 0.59
CA PRO A 86 -6.85 -7.10 -0.33
C PRO A 86 -8.33 -6.76 -0.58
N VAL A 87 -8.65 -5.48 -0.77
CA VAL A 87 -10.03 -5.02 -1.04
C VAL A 87 -10.24 -4.92 -2.55
N GLU A 88 -11.24 -5.62 -3.08
CA GLU A 88 -11.54 -5.71 -4.52
C GLU A 88 -10.35 -6.28 -5.32
N SER A 89 -9.71 -5.49 -6.19
CA SER A 89 -8.47 -5.90 -6.88
C SER A 89 -7.26 -5.85 -5.96
N GLY A 90 -7.40 -5.14 -4.84
CA GLY A 90 -6.34 -4.81 -3.92
C GLY A 90 -5.46 -3.66 -4.41
N ALA A 91 -4.69 -3.10 -3.49
CA ALA A 91 -3.71 -2.06 -3.78
C ALA A 91 -2.71 -1.94 -2.63
N PRO A 92 -1.53 -1.34 -2.86
CA PRO A 92 -0.62 -1.05 -1.77
C PRO A 92 -1.16 0.03 -0.84
N GLY A 93 -0.91 -0.15 0.46
CA GLY A 93 -1.21 0.82 1.51
C GLY A 93 -0.09 0.88 2.54
N VAL A 94 -0.15 1.87 3.42
CA VAL A 94 0.76 1.93 4.59
C VAL A 94 0.17 1.08 5.72
N GLU A 95 1.02 0.33 6.41
CA GLU A 95 0.64 -0.44 7.61
C GLU A 95 -0.07 0.47 8.62
N PHE A 96 -1.28 0.10 9.02
CA PHE A 96 -2.14 0.95 9.85
C PHE A 96 -2.15 0.53 11.33
N GLU A 97 -1.92 -0.75 11.67
CA GLU A 97 -1.85 -1.16 13.08
C GLU A 97 -0.53 -0.73 13.71
N ARG A 98 0.59 -0.87 13.01
CA ARG A 98 1.93 -0.54 13.53
C ARG A 98 2.79 0.02 12.40
N PRO A 99 2.51 1.25 11.94
CA PRO A 99 3.15 1.82 10.75
C PRO A 99 4.67 1.83 10.85
N LEU A 100 5.18 2.07 12.07
CA LEU A 100 6.58 1.97 12.41
C LEU A 100 6.83 0.61 13.05
N SER A 101 7.90 -0.08 12.65
CA SER A 101 8.27 -1.38 13.20
C SER A 101 8.35 -1.35 14.73
N GLY A 102 7.96 -2.45 15.37
CA GLY A 102 8.06 -2.62 16.83
C GLY A 102 6.70 -2.75 17.52
N LYS A 103 6.73 -2.83 18.86
CA LYS A 103 5.52 -3.04 19.66
C LYS A 103 4.79 -1.74 20.04
N ASP A 104 5.52 -0.63 20.11
CA ASP A 104 5.00 0.70 20.43
C ASP A 104 5.41 1.68 19.32
N THR A 105 4.42 2.10 18.53
CA THR A 105 4.61 3.01 17.39
C THR A 105 5.12 4.38 17.82
N ILE A 106 4.69 4.91 18.97
CA ILE A 106 5.12 6.24 19.43
C ILE A 106 6.56 6.17 19.94
N ALA A 107 6.93 5.11 20.67
CA ALA A 107 8.32 4.90 21.07
C ALA A 107 9.25 4.74 19.84
N ALA A 108 8.80 4.04 18.80
CA ALA A 108 9.53 3.95 17.54
C ALA A 108 9.68 5.32 16.84
N ALA A 109 8.62 6.14 16.83
CA ALA A 109 8.68 7.50 16.30
C ALA A 109 9.68 8.37 17.09
N MET A 110 9.63 8.32 18.42
CA MET A 110 10.56 9.03 19.31
C MET A 110 12.01 8.65 19.04
N ALA A 111 12.29 7.35 18.87
CA ALA A 111 13.63 6.85 18.54
C ALA A 111 14.12 7.35 17.17
N LEU A 112 13.26 7.32 16.14
CA LEU A 112 13.59 7.82 14.80
C LEU A 112 13.83 9.33 14.79
N LEU A 113 13.10 10.09 15.61
CA LEU A 113 13.25 11.54 15.73
C LEU A 113 14.42 11.95 16.63
N GLY A 114 14.86 11.06 17.52
CA GLY A 114 15.87 11.38 18.54
C GLY A 114 15.33 12.31 19.62
N THR A 115 14.08 12.10 20.05
CA THR A 115 13.39 12.96 21.03
C THR A 115 12.78 12.13 22.17
N SER A 116 12.65 12.74 23.35
CA SER A 116 11.87 12.23 24.47
C SER A 116 10.46 12.83 24.54
N ASP A 117 10.12 13.76 23.63
CA ASP A 117 8.80 14.41 23.57
C ASP A 117 7.80 13.51 22.83
N ARG A 118 6.91 12.88 23.60
CA ARG A 118 5.86 11.99 23.11
C ARG A 118 4.83 12.74 22.26
N SER A 119 4.51 13.98 22.62
CA SER A 119 3.47 14.78 21.97
C SER A 119 3.97 15.31 20.62
N LEU A 120 5.24 15.71 20.55
CA LEU A 120 5.92 15.99 19.28
C LEU A 120 5.96 14.76 18.37
N ALA A 121 6.38 13.60 18.89
CA ALA A 121 6.45 12.37 18.09
C ALA A 121 5.08 11.95 17.56
N THR A 122 4.05 12.05 18.39
CA THR A 122 2.65 11.80 18.00
C THR A 122 2.19 12.74 16.91
N ARG A 123 2.46 14.05 17.07
CA ARG A 123 2.08 15.07 16.08
C ARG A 123 2.76 14.83 14.74
N ARG A 124 4.08 14.59 14.73
CA ARG A 124 4.86 14.35 13.50
C ARG A 124 4.41 13.09 12.78
N LEU A 125 4.07 12.03 13.52
CA LEU A 125 3.55 10.82 12.89
C LEU A 125 2.14 11.03 12.33
N ALA A 126 1.27 11.75 13.03
CA ALA A 126 -0.04 12.13 12.51
C ALA A 126 0.06 13.01 11.25
N GLU A 127 1.04 13.92 11.20
CA GLU A 127 1.34 14.72 10.01
C GLU A 127 1.82 13.84 8.85
N VAL A 128 2.66 12.83 9.12
CA VAL A 128 3.07 11.82 8.12
C VAL A 128 1.88 11.08 7.54
N CYS A 129 0.86 10.70 8.33
CA CYS A 129 -0.36 10.07 7.81
C CYS A 129 -1.02 10.92 6.71
N ARG A 130 -0.91 12.25 6.78
CA ARG A 130 -1.48 13.17 5.78
C ARG A 130 -0.51 13.52 4.66
N LEU A 131 0.79 13.44 4.92
CA LEU A 131 1.83 13.79 3.96
C LEU A 131 2.17 12.67 2.97
N VAL A 132 1.90 11.39 3.30
CA VAL A 132 2.23 10.25 2.41
C VAL A 132 1.72 10.45 0.97
N PRO A 133 0.46 10.82 0.70
CA PRO A 133 -0.03 10.98 -0.67
C PRO A 133 0.72 12.07 -1.44
N ALA A 134 0.91 13.25 -0.83
CA ALA A 134 1.66 14.35 -1.44
C ALA A 134 3.14 13.99 -1.60
N TYR A 135 3.70 13.22 -0.66
CA TYR A 135 5.07 12.75 -0.76
C TYR A 135 5.28 11.83 -1.94
N VAL A 136 4.39 10.86 -2.14
CA VAL A 136 4.50 9.92 -3.27
C VAL A 136 4.27 10.63 -4.61
N ARG A 137 3.30 11.54 -4.67
CA ARG A 137 2.95 12.29 -5.88
C ARG A 137 4.03 13.30 -6.27
N ASP A 138 4.40 14.16 -5.34
CA ASP A 138 4.98 15.46 -5.68
C ASP A 138 6.30 15.76 -4.98
N ILE A 139 6.58 15.21 -3.80
CA ILE A 139 7.77 15.59 -3.01
C ILE A 139 8.91 14.59 -3.21
N GLY A 140 8.65 13.30 -3.02
CA GLY A 140 9.64 12.23 -3.09
C GLY A 140 10.27 12.14 -4.47
N ARG A 141 11.61 12.20 -4.49
CA ARG A 141 12.43 12.02 -5.69
C ARG A 141 13.32 10.81 -5.52
N LEU A 142 13.14 9.84 -6.41
CA LEU A 142 13.95 8.65 -6.53
C LEU A 142 14.07 8.28 -8.00
N ALA A 143 15.29 7.98 -8.45
CA ALA A 143 15.54 7.57 -9.82
C ALA A 143 15.25 6.07 -9.98
N PRO A 144 14.84 5.60 -11.18
CA PRO A 144 14.85 4.17 -11.48
C PRO A 144 16.24 3.57 -11.26
N SER A 145 16.32 2.50 -10.47
CA SER A 145 17.55 1.77 -10.15
C SER A 145 17.20 0.50 -9.36
N ARG A 146 18.23 -0.26 -8.96
CA ARG A 146 18.10 -1.38 -8.03
C ARG A 146 18.30 -0.89 -6.59
N TYR A 147 17.30 -1.12 -5.74
CA TYR A 147 17.30 -0.71 -4.34
C TYR A 147 17.15 -1.92 -3.41
N THR A 148 17.78 -1.87 -2.24
CA THR A 148 17.58 -2.88 -1.19
C THR A 148 16.43 -2.46 -0.28
N LEU A 149 15.48 -3.35 -0.03
CA LEU A 149 14.45 -3.12 0.97
C LEU A 149 15.05 -3.13 2.38
N PRO A 150 14.56 -2.26 3.29
CA PRO A 150 14.91 -2.34 4.70
C PRO A 150 14.70 -3.78 5.23
N PRO A 151 15.67 -4.39 5.93
CA PRO A 151 15.60 -5.80 6.34
C PRO A 151 14.31 -6.16 7.06
N GLN A 152 13.87 -5.32 8.00
CA GLN A 152 12.65 -5.49 8.79
C GLN A 152 11.34 -5.39 7.99
N ARG A 153 11.40 -5.05 6.69
CA ARG A 153 10.25 -4.93 5.80
C ARG A 153 10.19 -6.01 4.73
N ARG A 154 11.20 -6.87 4.61
CA ARG A 154 11.32 -7.83 3.50
C ARG A 154 10.24 -8.90 3.50
N GLU A 155 9.84 -9.37 4.67
CA GLU A 155 8.87 -10.46 4.83
C GLU A 155 7.53 -10.15 4.14
N ALA A 156 7.10 -8.88 4.15
CA ALA A 156 5.87 -8.44 3.48
C ALA A 156 5.90 -8.61 1.95
N PHE A 157 7.06 -8.90 1.36
CA PHE A 157 7.26 -9.04 -0.09
C PHE A 157 7.74 -10.43 -0.50
N ASP A 158 7.65 -11.42 0.40
CA ASP A 158 7.96 -12.82 0.10
C ASP A 158 6.79 -13.51 -0.63
N PHE A 159 6.53 -13.05 -1.86
CA PHE A 159 5.56 -13.64 -2.77
C PHE A 159 5.99 -13.45 -4.24
N PRO A 160 5.58 -14.35 -5.17
CA PRO A 160 6.18 -14.46 -6.51
C PRO A 160 6.16 -13.16 -7.35
N ASP A 161 5.11 -12.35 -7.22
CA ASP A 161 4.91 -11.15 -8.05
C ASP A 161 5.33 -9.84 -7.38
N SER A 162 5.95 -9.88 -6.20
CA SER A 162 6.43 -8.67 -5.52
C SER A 162 7.54 -7.95 -6.29
N GLY A 163 8.27 -8.69 -7.14
CA GLY A 163 9.44 -8.20 -7.86
C GLY A 163 10.70 -8.05 -6.99
N VAL A 164 10.67 -8.54 -5.75
CA VAL A 164 11.81 -8.54 -4.84
C VAL A 164 12.62 -9.84 -5.01
N ASP A 165 13.93 -9.71 -5.21
CA ASP A 165 14.83 -10.87 -5.33
C ASP A 165 15.16 -11.51 -3.97
N ALA A 166 15.78 -12.69 -3.99
CA ALA A 166 16.16 -13.42 -2.78
C ALA A 166 17.14 -12.67 -1.86
N GLN A 167 17.78 -11.59 -2.35
CA GLN A 167 18.65 -10.73 -1.55
C GLN A 167 17.89 -9.51 -0.98
N GLY A 168 16.56 -9.44 -1.18
CA GLY A 168 15.72 -8.32 -0.76
C GLY A 168 15.93 -7.08 -1.62
N ARG A 169 16.33 -7.23 -2.89
CA ARG A 169 16.51 -6.11 -3.83
C ARG A 169 15.34 -6.03 -4.80
N PHE A 170 14.94 -4.80 -5.11
CA PHE A 170 13.87 -4.50 -6.05
C PHE A 170 14.39 -3.60 -7.16
N GLU A 171 13.99 -3.89 -8.40
CA GLU A 171 14.27 -3.04 -9.54
C GLU A 171 13.16 -2.00 -9.71
N LEU A 172 13.40 -0.78 -9.25
CA LEU A 172 12.49 0.33 -9.44
C LEU A 172 12.61 0.83 -10.89
N ARG A 173 11.50 0.76 -11.63
CA ARG A 173 11.39 1.23 -13.02
C ARG A 173 10.54 2.49 -13.10
N ARG A 174 10.58 3.17 -14.26
CA ARG A 174 9.78 4.40 -14.50
C ARG A 174 8.29 4.13 -14.38
N GLU A 175 7.85 2.97 -14.87
CA GLU A 175 6.45 2.55 -14.86
C GLU A 175 5.90 2.46 -13.44
N HIS A 176 6.67 1.96 -12.47
CA HIS A 176 6.27 1.94 -11.07
C HIS A 176 6.03 3.36 -10.54
N LEU A 177 6.94 4.29 -10.83
CA LEU A 177 6.84 5.68 -10.38
C LEU A 177 5.66 6.40 -11.04
N THR A 178 5.42 6.19 -12.33
CA THR A 178 4.25 6.73 -13.03
C THR A 178 2.96 6.29 -12.36
N LEU A 179 2.83 5.01 -12.05
CA LEU A 179 1.63 4.47 -11.40
C LEU A 179 1.45 4.98 -9.98
N LEU A 180 2.50 4.98 -9.16
CA LEU A 180 2.43 5.47 -7.78
C LEU A 180 2.06 6.95 -7.71
N ARG A 181 2.56 7.77 -8.64
CA ARG A 181 2.24 9.20 -8.72
C ARG A 181 0.82 9.47 -9.21
N ALA A 182 0.27 8.58 -10.02
CA ALA A 182 -1.10 8.67 -10.49
C ALA A 182 -2.11 7.96 -9.57
N ALA A 183 -1.64 7.31 -8.50
CA ALA A 183 -2.50 6.47 -7.69
C ALA A 183 -3.58 7.28 -6.96
N ASN A 184 -4.78 6.71 -6.88
CA ASN A 184 -5.91 7.26 -6.16
C ASN A 184 -5.78 6.97 -4.68
N TRP A 185 -5.23 7.94 -3.95
CA TRP A 185 -5.08 7.87 -2.50
C TRP A 185 -6.40 8.17 -1.77
N ARG A 186 -6.68 7.39 -0.74
CA ARG A 186 -7.74 7.58 0.24
C ARG A 186 -7.11 7.98 1.57
N GLU A 187 -7.50 9.15 2.06
CA GLU A 187 -7.22 9.59 3.43
C GLU A 187 -8.42 9.29 4.33
N ALA A 188 -8.18 9.12 5.64
CA ALA A 188 -9.26 8.94 6.60
C ALA A 188 -10.12 10.22 6.69
N GLY A 189 -11.41 10.09 6.38
CA GLY A 189 -12.41 11.10 6.67
C GLY A 189 -12.77 11.13 8.15
N LEU A 190 -13.75 11.96 8.53
CA LEU A 190 -14.14 12.12 9.93
C LEU A 190 -14.68 10.81 10.54
N GLY A 191 -15.42 10.02 9.77
CA GLY A 191 -15.97 8.74 10.23
C GLY A 191 -14.88 7.70 10.44
N GLU A 192 -13.99 7.56 9.45
CA GLU A 192 -12.87 6.63 9.46
C GLU A 192 -11.88 6.98 10.56
N LEU A 193 -11.59 8.26 10.77
CA LEU A 193 -10.74 8.73 11.86
C LEU A 193 -11.30 8.30 13.22
N ASN A 194 -12.60 8.48 13.44
CA ASN A 194 -13.24 8.05 14.68
C ASN A 194 -13.21 6.53 14.85
N ALA A 195 -13.36 5.77 13.76
CA ALA A 195 -13.27 4.32 13.81
C ALA A 195 -11.85 3.88 14.23
N VAL A 196 -10.82 4.39 13.56
CA VAL A 196 -9.41 4.08 13.87
C VAL A 196 -9.06 4.39 15.32
N LEU A 197 -9.44 5.57 15.83
CA LEU A 197 -9.11 5.97 17.20
C LEU A 197 -9.81 5.09 18.26
N ARG A 198 -10.98 4.51 17.94
CA ARG A 198 -11.66 3.56 18.83
C ARG A 198 -11.00 2.18 18.88
N GLU A 199 -10.29 1.77 17.83
CA GLU A 199 -9.58 0.49 17.81
C GLU A 199 -8.36 0.47 18.77
N GLY A 200 -7.87 1.66 19.15
CA GLY A 200 -6.88 1.84 20.20
C GLY A 200 -5.53 2.34 19.70
N ASP A 201 -4.58 2.47 20.63
CA ASP A 201 -3.33 3.21 20.44
C ASP A 201 -2.37 2.61 19.39
N ALA A 202 -2.54 1.33 19.09
CA ALA A 202 -1.81 0.69 18.00
C ALA A 202 -2.17 1.37 16.67
N PHE A 203 -3.46 1.53 16.36
CA PHE A 203 -3.96 1.88 15.04
C PHE A 203 -3.81 3.37 14.68
N TRP A 204 -3.31 3.64 13.48
CA TRP A 204 -3.11 4.98 12.92
C TRP A 204 -3.96 5.22 11.68
N PRO A 205 -4.43 6.46 11.44
CA PRO A 205 -5.25 6.80 10.28
C PRO A 205 -4.39 6.93 9.02
N MET A 206 -3.66 5.87 8.69
CA MET A 206 -2.76 5.81 7.55
C MET A 206 -3.54 5.78 6.23
N PRO A 207 -3.05 6.47 5.19
CA PRO A 207 -3.70 6.49 3.90
C PRO A 207 -3.36 5.23 3.12
N PHE A 208 -4.21 4.92 2.14
CA PHE A 208 -4.04 3.78 1.27
C PHE A 208 -4.48 4.11 -0.15
N ILE A 209 -4.08 3.29 -1.12
CA ILE A 209 -4.57 3.43 -2.50
C ILE A 209 -5.88 2.66 -2.65
N ASP A 210 -6.85 3.26 -3.34
CA ASP A 210 -8.16 2.67 -3.59
C ASP A 210 -8.04 1.32 -4.33
N GLY A 211 -8.38 0.21 -3.67
CA GLY A 211 -8.28 -1.14 -4.24
C GLY A 211 -9.31 -1.45 -5.33
N LYS A 212 -10.38 -0.65 -5.45
CA LYS A 212 -11.37 -0.78 -6.53
C LYS A 212 -10.93 0.00 -7.77
N ARG A 213 -10.33 1.16 -7.57
CA ARG A 213 -9.98 2.12 -8.62
C ARG A 213 -8.62 2.75 -8.34
N PRO A 214 -7.52 1.97 -8.41
CA PRO A 214 -6.22 2.41 -7.92
C PRO A 214 -5.56 3.52 -8.75
N TYR A 215 -5.93 3.68 -10.03
CA TYR A 215 -5.20 4.55 -10.97
C TYR A 215 -6.10 5.44 -11.85
N GLY A 216 -7.40 5.51 -11.56
CA GLY A 216 -8.36 6.22 -12.40
C GLY A 216 -9.80 5.84 -12.06
N ASP A 217 -10.69 5.84 -13.06
CA ASP A 217 -12.12 5.61 -12.89
C ASP A 217 -12.63 4.31 -13.54
N SER A 218 -11.75 3.53 -14.14
CA SER A 218 -12.11 2.23 -14.72
C SER A 218 -12.28 1.18 -13.62
N SER A 219 -13.34 0.37 -13.72
CA SER A 219 -13.47 -0.84 -12.91
C SER A 219 -12.44 -1.92 -13.31
N TYR A 220 -11.89 -1.83 -14.52
CA TYR A 220 -10.79 -2.68 -14.99
C TYR A 220 -9.52 -1.84 -15.00
N TYR A 221 -8.77 -1.91 -13.90
CA TYR A 221 -7.69 -0.98 -13.58
C TYR A 221 -6.55 -1.00 -14.61
N GLN A 222 -6.37 -2.12 -15.33
CA GLN A 222 -5.39 -2.25 -16.41
C GLN A 222 -5.61 -1.21 -17.51
N ILE A 223 -6.85 -0.82 -17.81
CA ILE A 223 -7.15 0.22 -18.82
C ILE A 223 -6.51 1.56 -18.42
N ASP A 224 -6.66 1.95 -17.15
CA ASP A 224 -6.11 3.21 -16.66
C ASP A 224 -4.58 3.13 -16.56
N MET A 225 -4.04 2.00 -16.11
CA MET A 225 -2.59 1.77 -16.13
C MET A 225 -2.02 1.90 -17.55
N ALA A 226 -2.65 1.25 -18.54
CA ALA A 226 -2.23 1.28 -19.93
C ALA A 226 -2.20 2.72 -20.47
N ARG A 227 -3.24 3.52 -20.17
CA ARG A 227 -3.32 4.93 -20.53
C ARG A 227 -2.20 5.75 -19.87
N LEU A 228 -1.99 5.61 -18.57
CA LEU A 228 -0.95 6.31 -17.81
C LEU A 228 0.47 5.99 -18.30
N LEU A 229 0.67 4.75 -18.76
CA LEU A 229 1.94 4.28 -19.32
C LEU A 229 2.11 4.62 -20.80
N GLY A 230 1.19 5.39 -21.40
CA GLY A 230 1.26 5.84 -22.79
C GLY A 230 1.00 4.75 -23.83
N LYS A 231 0.38 3.63 -23.43
CA LYS A 231 0.05 2.49 -24.29
C LYS A 231 -1.40 2.05 -24.07
N PRO A 232 -2.40 2.92 -24.31
CA PRO A 232 -3.80 2.57 -24.10
C PRO A 232 -4.20 1.39 -25.00
N TYR A 233 -5.17 0.59 -24.53
CA TYR A 233 -5.79 -0.44 -25.35
C TYR A 233 -6.47 0.17 -26.57
N PRO A 234 -6.53 -0.54 -27.70
CA PRO A 234 -7.42 -0.19 -28.81
C PRO A 234 -8.87 -0.10 -28.34
N VAL A 235 -9.65 0.75 -28.99
CA VAL A 235 -11.08 0.92 -28.68
C VAL A 235 -11.91 0.31 -29.82
N GLY A 236 -12.88 -0.53 -29.46
CA GLY A 236 -13.80 -1.15 -30.40
C GLY A 236 -14.90 -0.20 -30.88
N ALA A 237 -15.71 -0.67 -31.83
CA ALA A 237 -16.81 0.12 -32.40
C ALA A 237 -17.89 0.51 -31.36
N ASP A 238 -17.99 -0.22 -30.26
CA ASP A 238 -18.90 0.05 -29.14
C ASP A 238 -18.31 1.03 -28.10
N GLY A 239 -17.13 1.59 -28.37
CA GLY A 239 -16.44 2.52 -27.47
C GLY A 239 -15.74 1.84 -26.29
N ARG A 240 -15.72 0.50 -26.20
CA ARG A 240 -15.04 -0.23 -25.13
C ARG A 240 -13.60 -0.57 -25.50
N ALA A 241 -12.74 -0.66 -24.50
CA ALA A 241 -11.38 -1.14 -24.68
C ALA A 241 -11.38 -2.61 -25.11
N ILE A 242 -10.62 -2.93 -26.15
CA ILE A 242 -10.34 -4.30 -26.58
C ILE A 242 -9.11 -4.75 -25.80
N THR A 243 -9.33 -5.53 -24.75
CA THR A 243 -8.25 -6.07 -23.92
C THR A 243 -7.58 -7.27 -24.58
N ASP A 244 -6.35 -7.56 -24.17
CA ASP A 244 -5.63 -8.75 -24.58
C ASP A 244 -4.93 -9.40 -23.37
N PRO A 245 -4.92 -10.75 -23.27
CA PRO A 245 -4.42 -11.42 -22.08
C PRO A 245 -2.94 -11.16 -21.76
N ALA A 246 -2.11 -10.90 -22.77
CA ALA A 246 -0.68 -10.69 -22.56
C ALA A 246 -0.41 -9.32 -21.95
N THR A 247 -1.11 -8.29 -22.41
CA THR A 247 -1.05 -6.96 -21.79
C THR A 247 -1.64 -6.98 -20.39
N ASP A 248 -2.76 -7.67 -20.19
CA ASP A 248 -3.42 -7.78 -18.88
C ASP A 248 -2.48 -8.41 -17.85
N ALA A 249 -1.87 -9.56 -18.15
CA ALA A 249 -0.93 -10.25 -17.26
C ALA A 249 0.30 -9.39 -16.95
N ARG A 250 0.83 -8.66 -17.94
CA ARG A 250 1.96 -7.75 -17.74
C ARG A 250 1.61 -6.60 -16.80
N LEU A 251 0.43 -6.01 -16.95
CA LEU A 251 -0.03 -4.90 -16.12
C LEU A 251 -0.41 -5.36 -14.72
N GLU A 252 -1.02 -6.53 -14.58
CA GLU A 252 -1.28 -7.15 -13.27
C GLU A 252 0.01 -7.39 -12.49
N LYS A 253 1.04 -7.97 -13.13
CA LYS A 253 2.35 -8.13 -12.50
C LYS A 253 2.94 -6.78 -12.06
N LEU A 254 2.81 -5.76 -12.90
CA LEU A 254 3.28 -4.41 -12.58
C LEU A 254 2.50 -3.80 -11.40
N HIS A 255 1.20 -4.07 -11.29
CA HIS A 255 0.35 -3.65 -10.18
C HIS A 255 0.80 -4.27 -8.86
N TRP A 256 1.04 -5.58 -8.80
CA TRP A 256 1.59 -6.25 -7.61
C TRP A 256 2.95 -5.67 -7.18
N GLN A 257 3.82 -5.35 -8.14
CA GLN A 257 5.13 -4.73 -7.89
C GLN A 257 5.03 -3.30 -7.31
N THR A 258 3.88 -2.63 -7.40
CA THR A 258 3.73 -1.28 -6.83
C THR A 258 3.85 -1.24 -5.32
N ALA A 259 3.60 -2.35 -4.61
CA ALA A 259 3.84 -2.45 -3.17
C ALA A 259 5.33 -2.34 -2.81
N ALA A 260 6.18 -3.13 -3.46
CA ALA A 260 7.63 -3.05 -3.25
C ALA A 260 8.19 -1.70 -3.73
N ALA A 261 7.66 -1.16 -4.84
CA ALA A 261 8.03 0.16 -5.32
C ALA A 261 7.69 1.27 -4.30
N LEU A 262 6.50 1.22 -3.67
CA LEU A 262 6.11 2.17 -2.63
C LEU A 262 7.04 2.06 -1.43
N GLN A 263 7.36 0.83 -0.98
CA GLN A 263 8.27 0.62 0.14
C GLN A 263 9.67 1.20 -0.13
N VAL A 264 10.19 1.00 -1.34
CA VAL A 264 11.48 1.55 -1.79
C VAL A 264 11.42 3.09 -1.87
N LEU A 265 10.34 3.65 -2.40
CA LEU A 265 10.16 5.10 -2.49
C LEU A 265 10.15 5.74 -1.09
N LEU A 266 9.40 5.18 -0.14
CA LEU A 266 9.36 5.66 1.24
C LEU A 266 10.73 5.56 1.92
N ALA A 267 11.46 4.46 1.72
CA ALA A 267 12.74 4.20 2.36
C ALA A 267 13.91 5.03 1.80
N HIS A 268 13.92 5.32 0.49
CA HIS A 268 15.11 5.83 -0.20
C HIS A 268 14.96 7.20 -0.84
N ALA A 269 13.73 7.67 -1.08
CA ALA A 269 13.56 8.95 -1.76
C ALA A 269 14.11 10.13 -0.95
N ARG A 270 14.54 11.14 -1.69
CA ARG A 270 14.96 12.43 -1.15
C ARG A 270 13.86 13.44 -1.41
N ALA A 271 13.79 14.44 -0.55
CA ALA A 271 12.77 15.48 -0.54
C ALA A 271 13.45 16.81 -0.17
#